data_AF-A0A2U3KTU3-F1
#
_entry.id   AF-A0A2U3KTU3-F1
#
_cell.length_a   1.000
_cell.length_b   1.000
_cell.length_c   1.000
_cell.angle_alpha   90.00
_cell.angle_beta   90.00
_cell.angle_gamma   90.00
#
_symmetry.space_group_name_H-M   'P 1'
#
loop_
_entity.id
_entity.type
_entity.pdbx_description
1 polymer ?
#
loop_
_entity_poly.entity_id
_entity_poly.type
_entity_poly.pdbx_seq_one_letter_code
_entity_poly.pdbx_strand_id
1 'polypeptide(L)'
;MLHDQRVSLTFVGSKQYPRKVPFSPSEKFPEYSGNSFDPENEVYSAVRKLLFDLGMDRENFGTPVWNPFKDFIQPGMTVFIKPNTVTHRHGKGSDIFSAIVHASVVRPVIDYVLIALKEEGKIIIGDSPLIMSEFDKAMATSQITPLLEWYGNNTRVSFECIDLRTVRAVRSYLYGRWARKPVNQDRLGYTPVNLGTQSCFEGIDPARLRIAIASHENMKKYHSAGNHRYLFPNSFLASDVVISLPKLKTHRRTAVTLALKNFMGIPSLKDSLPHFITGSPQEGGDQYINPSFRKRIITQLHDQIQSSPYMPVKFVCAVAKKALWNTHKVFPFKDNVYEAMWHGNDTLWRTLMDLNRAALYAGKDGVMRETQQRSYFCIIDGITGGEKEGPLEPDPVSSGVLLAGFNPVAMDAVGATLMGFNYKKIPLIRKCFEASAGDYPLSAAGPEGIVISDGQRAISLAELPSLYNLKFEPHPGWKGNVEL
;
A
#
# COMPACT_ATOMS: atom_id res chain seq x y z
N MET A 1 19.98 -1.24 1.66
CA MET A 1 19.04 -2.16 2.33
C MET A 1 18.23 -3.02 1.37
N LEU A 2 17.88 -2.53 0.17
CA LEU A 2 17.09 -3.31 -0.80
C LEU A 2 17.75 -4.62 -1.30
N HIS A 3 19.04 -4.83 -1.02
CA HIS A 3 19.73 -6.10 -1.29
C HIS A 3 19.37 -7.21 -0.28
N ASP A 4 18.82 -6.86 0.88
CA ASP A 4 18.46 -7.82 1.92
C ASP A 4 17.09 -8.43 1.64
N GLN A 5 17.12 -9.65 1.10
CA GLN A 5 15.93 -10.44 0.76
C GLN A 5 15.48 -11.38 1.89
N ARG A 6 15.98 -11.20 3.12
CA ARG A 6 15.51 -11.96 4.28
C ARG A 6 14.09 -11.52 4.65
N VAL A 7 13.24 -12.50 4.92
CA VAL A 7 11.89 -12.29 5.42
C VAL A 7 11.70 -13.13 6.68
N SER A 8 11.22 -12.51 7.75
CA SER A 8 10.78 -13.25 8.94
C SER A 8 9.27 -13.41 8.91
N LEU A 9 8.80 -14.56 9.36
CA LEU A 9 7.41 -14.98 9.42
C LEU A 9 7.12 -15.47 10.84
N THR A 10 6.02 -15.03 11.43
CA THR A 10 5.54 -15.62 12.69
C THR A 10 4.02 -15.67 12.72
N PHE A 11 3.50 -16.63 13.47
CA PHE A 11 2.08 -16.75 13.77
C PHE A 11 1.83 -16.29 15.21
N VAL A 12 0.83 -15.43 15.38
CA VAL A 12 0.26 -15.02 16.66
C VAL A 12 -0.76 -16.09 17.06
N GLY A 13 -0.71 -16.55 18.32
CA GLY A 13 -1.64 -17.55 18.84
C GLY A 13 -3.07 -16.99 18.90
N SER A 14 -3.21 -15.76 19.40
CA SER A 14 -4.44 -14.99 19.33
C SER A 14 -4.67 -14.46 17.92
N LYS A 15 -5.72 -14.97 17.27
CA LYS A 15 -6.17 -14.52 15.94
C LYS A 15 -7.05 -13.25 15.99
N GLN A 16 -7.07 -12.56 17.13
CA GLN A 16 -7.81 -11.32 17.32
C GLN A 16 -6.87 -10.21 17.78
N TYR A 17 -7.18 -8.98 17.41
CA TYR A 17 -6.42 -7.83 17.88
C TYR A 17 -6.74 -7.53 19.37
N PRO A 18 -5.73 -7.13 20.16
CA PRO A 18 -5.96 -6.63 21.51
C PRO A 18 -6.82 -5.36 21.45
N ARG A 19 -7.68 -5.17 22.45
CA ARG A 19 -8.67 -4.08 22.45
C ARG A 19 -8.26 -2.89 23.30
N LYS A 20 -7.30 -3.06 24.21
CA LYS A 20 -6.97 -2.06 25.22
C LYS A 20 -5.78 -1.20 24.78
N VAL A 21 -6.04 0.07 24.47
CA VAL A 21 -5.01 1.10 24.32
C VAL A 21 -4.27 1.24 25.67
N PRO A 22 -2.93 1.29 25.70
CA PRO A 22 -2.03 1.57 24.58
C PRO A 22 -1.41 0.35 23.92
N PHE A 23 -2.05 -0.82 24.02
CA PHE A 23 -1.58 -2.12 23.52
C PHE A 23 -0.24 -2.51 24.14
N SER A 24 -0.19 -2.45 25.47
CA SER A 24 0.99 -2.78 26.28
C SER A 24 1.55 -4.17 25.96
N PRO A 25 2.85 -4.41 26.08
CA PRO A 25 3.43 -5.73 25.87
C PRO A 25 2.83 -6.79 26.82
N SER A 26 2.88 -8.06 26.42
CA SER A 26 2.36 -9.18 27.24
C SER A 26 3.07 -9.35 28.56
N GLU A 27 4.34 -8.96 28.62
CA GLU A 27 5.19 -9.07 29.78
C GLU A 27 6.22 -7.95 29.81
N LYS A 28 7.03 -7.90 30.88
CA LYS A 28 8.09 -6.92 31.02
C LYS A 28 9.34 -7.35 30.26
N PHE A 29 9.46 -6.93 29.01
CA PHE A 29 10.69 -7.10 28.25
C PHE A 29 11.83 -6.23 28.80
N PRO A 30 13.09 -6.71 28.81
CA PRO A 30 14.22 -5.98 29.40
C PRO A 30 14.44 -4.58 28.82
N GLU A 31 14.24 -4.41 27.51
CA GLU A 31 14.42 -3.14 26.80
C GLU A 31 13.19 -2.20 26.88
N TYR A 32 12.07 -2.67 27.43
CA TYR A 32 10.85 -1.89 27.52
C TYR A 32 10.86 -1.01 28.79
N SER A 33 10.80 0.31 28.59
CA SER A 33 10.86 1.31 29.68
C SER A 33 9.50 1.59 30.34
N GLY A 34 8.40 1.09 29.79
CA GLY A 34 7.06 1.32 30.33
C GLY A 34 6.70 0.42 31.52
N ASN A 35 5.64 0.81 32.25
CA ASN A 35 5.17 0.11 33.45
C ASN A 35 3.84 -0.66 33.26
N SER A 36 3.19 -0.54 32.10
CA SER A 36 1.94 -1.23 31.80
C SER A 36 2.18 -2.49 30.99
N PHE A 37 1.40 -3.53 31.29
CA PHE A 37 1.45 -4.85 30.64
C PHE A 37 0.03 -5.35 30.37
N ASP A 38 -0.14 -6.14 29.32
CA ASP A 38 -1.40 -6.77 28.94
C ASP A 38 -1.13 -8.21 28.48
N PRO A 39 -1.19 -9.21 29.38
CA PRO A 39 -0.83 -10.60 29.08
C PRO A 39 -1.52 -11.21 27.85
N GLU A 40 -2.69 -10.68 27.47
CA GLU A 40 -3.46 -11.11 26.30
C GLU A 40 -2.91 -10.54 24.97
N ASN A 41 -2.02 -9.55 25.02
CA ASN A 41 -1.43 -8.91 23.85
C ASN A 41 -0.20 -9.65 23.33
N GLU A 42 -0.43 -10.74 22.60
CA GLU A 42 0.63 -11.48 21.93
C GLU A 42 1.24 -10.75 20.71
N VAL A 43 0.58 -9.69 20.21
CA VAL A 43 1.03 -8.98 18.99
C VAL A 43 2.40 -8.33 19.20
N TYR A 44 2.62 -7.76 20.39
CA TYR A 44 3.90 -7.11 20.73
C TYR A 44 5.05 -8.13 20.67
N SER A 45 4.86 -9.27 21.34
CA SER A 45 5.82 -10.36 21.43
C SER A 45 6.08 -11.00 20.07
N ALA A 46 5.06 -11.09 19.22
CA ALA A 46 5.20 -11.55 17.85
C ALA A 46 6.05 -10.59 17.00
N VAL A 47 5.82 -9.27 17.07
CA VAL A 47 6.67 -8.29 16.38
C VAL A 47 8.10 -8.36 16.91
N ARG A 48 8.29 -8.41 18.23
CA ARG A 48 9.60 -8.60 18.88
C ARG A 48 10.33 -9.83 18.34
N LYS A 49 9.64 -10.97 18.22
CA LYS A 49 10.17 -12.21 17.66
C LYS A 49 10.58 -12.05 16.19
N LEU A 50 9.78 -11.38 15.36
CA LEU A 50 10.13 -11.13 13.95
C LEU A 50 11.48 -10.40 13.82
N LEU A 51 11.70 -9.36 14.63
CA LEU A 51 12.93 -8.58 14.62
C LEU A 51 14.14 -9.43 15.01
N PHE A 52 13.99 -10.26 16.04
CA PHE A 52 15.03 -11.21 16.44
C PHE A 52 15.34 -12.25 15.36
N ASP A 53 14.31 -12.82 14.74
CA ASP A 53 14.43 -13.85 13.71
C ASP A 53 15.06 -13.31 12.41
N LEU A 54 14.86 -12.02 12.11
CA LEU A 54 15.60 -11.30 11.06
C LEU A 54 17.09 -11.11 11.40
N GLY A 55 17.49 -11.42 12.63
CA GLY A 55 18.85 -11.28 13.13
C GLY A 55 19.22 -9.85 13.50
N MET A 56 18.25 -9.04 13.86
CA MET A 56 18.46 -7.63 14.21
C MET A 56 19.00 -7.54 15.63
N ASP A 57 20.22 -7.02 15.76
CA ASP A 57 20.92 -6.83 17.04
C ASP A 57 20.97 -8.07 17.94
N ARG A 58 21.31 -9.24 17.36
CA ARG A 58 21.28 -10.54 18.05
C ARG A 58 22.09 -10.59 19.35
N GLU A 59 23.24 -9.94 19.38
CA GLU A 59 24.18 -9.97 20.51
C GLU A 59 23.58 -9.36 21.79
N ASN A 60 22.66 -8.41 21.64
CA ASN A 60 22.04 -7.71 22.76
C ASN A 60 20.62 -8.22 23.07
N PHE A 61 20.10 -9.20 22.33
CA PHE A 61 18.72 -9.67 22.51
C PHE A 61 18.47 -10.16 23.95
N GLY A 62 17.38 -9.70 24.55
CA GLY A 62 17.04 -10.03 25.95
C GLY A 62 17.83 -9.22 26.99
N THR A 63 18.51 -8.15 26.57
CA THR A 63 19.15 -7.19 27.48
C THR A 63 18.45 -5.83 27.42
N PRO A 64 18.61 -4.96 28.43
CA PRO A 64 18.05 -3.60 28.39
C PRO A 64 18.55 -2.70 27.26
N VAL A 65 19.64 -3.08 26.59
CA VAL A 65 20.26 -2.30 25.50
C VAL A 65 19.91 -2.83 24.12
N TRP A 66 19.05 -3.86 24.01
CA TRP A 66 18.63 -4.38 22.72
C TRP A 66 17.92 -3.31 21.90
N ASN A 67 18.46 -3.04 20.71
CA ASN A 67 17.93 -2.06 19.78
C ASN A 67 17.96 -2.66 18.37
N PRO A 68 16.89 -3.33 17.94
CA PRO A 68 16.84 -3.96 16.62
C PRO A 68 16.89 -2.93 15.47
N PHE A 69 16.59 -1.65 15.71
CA PHE A 69 16.56 -0.62 14.68
C PHE A 69 17.84 0.21 14.57
N LYS A 70 18.85 -0.08 15.39
CA LYS A 70 20.11 0.70 15.48
C LYS A 70 20.90 0.81 14.17
N ASP A 71 20.74 -0.16 13.26
CA ASP A 71 21.55 -0.19 12.03
C ASP A 71 21.02 0.77 10.94
N PHE A 72 19.77 1.22 11.06
CA PHE A 72 19.13 2.07 10.05
C PHE A 72 18.36 3.28 10.60
N ILE A 73 18.20 3.39 11.92
CA ILE A 73 17.70 4.58 12.61
C ILE A 73 18.76 5.05 13.60
N GLN A 74 19.12 6.33 13.50
CA GLN A 74 20.04 7.03 14.40
C GLN A 74 19.34 8.22 15.09
N PRO A 75 19.83 8.66 16.25
CA PRO A 75 19.40 9.92 16.88
C PRO A 75 19.41 11.10 15.89
N GLY A 76 18.37 11.92 15.94
CA GLY A 76 18.16 13.09 15.09
C GLY A 76 17.46 12.81 13.75
N MET A 77 17.27 11.54 13.37
CA MET A 77 16.59 11.18 12.12
C MET A 77 15.08 11.45 12.16
N THR A 78 14.49 11.63 10.98
CA THR A 78 13.04 11.64 10.78
C THR A 78 12.58 10.28 10.23
N VAL A 79 11.73 9.59 11.01
CA VAL A 79 11.16 8.29 10.64
C VAL A 79 9.71 8.46 10.18
N PHE A 80 9.42 8.05 8.94
CA PHE A 80 8.09 8.06 8.36
C PHE A 80 7.44 6.68 8.47
N ILE A 81 6.33 6.57 9.19
CA ILE A 81 5.54 5.33 9.33
C ILE A 81 4.32 5.43 8.42
N LYS A 82 4.19 4.46 7.51
CA LYS A 82 3.12 4.39 6.51
C LYS A 82 2.14 3.25 6.80
N PRO A 83 1.06 3.49 7.58
CA PRO A 83 0.02 2.49 7.78
C PRO A 83 -0.86 2.30 6.53
N ASN A 84 -1.53 1.15 6.42
CA ASN A 84 -2.58 0.89 5.44
C ASN A 84 -3.94 1.24 6.05
N THR A 85 -4.41 2.49 5.90
CA THR A 85 -5.69 2.92 6.48
C THR A 85 -6.84 2.88 5.49
N VAL A 86 -6.58 3.06 4.19
CA VAL A 86 -7.50 2.89 3.03
C VAL A 86 -8.89 3.54 3.12
N THR A 87 -9.74 3.12 4.05
CA THR A 87 -11.11 3.55 4.31
C THR A 87 -11.43 3.50 5.81
N HIS A 88 -12.41 4.27 6.27
CA HIS A 88 -12.88 4.29 7.66
C HIS A 88 -14.11 3.39 7.90
N ARG A 89 -14.56 2.66 6.87
CA ARG A 89 -15.75 1.78 6.91
C ARG A 89 -15.60 0.59 5.97
N HIS A 90 -16.17 -0.54 6.36
CA HIS A 90 -16.31 -1.72 5.53
C HIS A 90 -17.69 -1.71 4.87
N GLY A 91 -17.75 -1.69 3.53
CA GLY A 91 -19.02 -1.45 2.83
C GLY A 91 -20.09 -2.54 3.04
N LYS A 92 -19.67 -3.77 3.33
CA LYS A 92 -20.56 -4.89 3.70
C LYS A 92 -20.82 -5.03 5.21
N GLY A 93 -20.21 -4.19 6.06
CA GLY A 93 -20.30 -4.30 7.52
C GLY A 93 -19.45 -5.41 8.17
N SER A 94 -18.64 -6.16 7.40
CA SER A 94 -17.65 -7.12 7.92
C SER A 94 -16.53 -6.44 8.73
N ASP A 95 -15.63 -7.26 9.31
CA ASP A 95 -14.48 -6.77 10.07
C ASP A 95 -13.58 -5.86 9.21
N ILE A 96 -13.52 -4.58 9.58
CA ILE A 96 -12.73 -3.55 8.91
C ILE A 96 -11.24 -3.86 8.94
N PHE A 97 -10.76 -4.60 9.94
CA PHE A 97 -9.34 -4.95 10.04
C PHE A 97 -8.91 -5.95 8.98
N SER A 98 -9.81 -6.60 8.25
CA SER A 98 -9.46 -7.31 7.00
C SER A 98 -8.93 -6.36 5.89
N ALA A 99 -9.24 -5.06 6.00
CA ALA A 99 -8.86 -4.04 5.03
C ALA A 99 -7.81 -3.06 5.56
N ILE A 100 -7.67 -2.87 6.87
CA ILE A 100 -6.80 -1.84 7.46
C ILE A 100 -5.85 -2.40 8.53
N VAL A 101 -4.74 -1.73 8.75
CA VAL A 101 -3.80 -2.07 9.83
C VAL A 101 -4.37 -1.68 11.19
N HIS A 102 -4.12 -2.52 12.19
CA HIS A 102 -4.46 -2.25 13.59
C HIS A 102 -3.29 -1.60 14.34
N ALA A 103 -3.58 -0.63 15.22
CA ALA A 103 -2.56 0.10 16.01
C ALA A 103 -1.70 -0.78 16.92
N SER A 104 -2.17 -1.96 17.31
CA SER A 104 -1.35 -2.92 18.08
C SER A 104 -0.13 -3.45 17.32
N VAL A 105 -0.14 -3.42 15.98
CA VAL A 105 1.05 -3.72 15.16
C VAL A 105 1.95 -2.49 15.04
N VAL A 106 1.35 -1.29 15.04
CA VAL A 106 2.08 -0.01 15.01
C VAL A 106 2.81 0.26 16.33
N ARG A 107 2.22 -0.17 17.46
CA ARG A 107 2.74 0.04 18.82
C ARG A 107 4.20 -0.41 19.01
N PRO A 108 4.55 -1.70 18.83
CA PRO A 108 5.94 -2.15 19.01
C PRO A 108 6.89 -1.47 18.02
N VAL A 109 6.42 -1.12 16.81
CA VAL A 109 7.23 -0.37 15.84
C VAL A 109 7.60 1.01 16.38
N ILE A 110 6.65 1.76 16.93
CA ILE A 110 6.94 3.06 17.55
C ILE A 110 7.90 2.90 18.72
N ASP A 111 7.71 1.91 19.60
CA ASP A 111 8.60 1.70 20.74
C ASP A 111 10.05 1.44 20.30
N TYR A 112 10.29 0.58 19.32
CA TYR A 112 11.65 0.33 18.81
C TYR A 112 12.23 1.53 18.03
N VAL A 113 11.38 2.35 17.39
CA VAL A 113 11.82 3.63 16.82
C VAL A 113 12.27 4.59 17.94
N LEU A 114 11.52 4.68 19.04
CA LEU A 114 11.87 5.54 20.17
C LEU A 114 13.19 5.11 20.83
N ILE A 115 13.41 3.80 21.00
CA ILE A 115 14.69 3.24 21.48
C ILE A 115 15.84 3.69 20.57
N ALA A 116 15.66 3.61 19.25
CA ALA A 116 16.70 3.96 18.29
C ALA A 116 16.98 5.47 18.19
N LEU A 117 15.94 6.30 18.30
CA LEU A 117 16.07 7.76 18.27
C LEU A 117 16.66 8.34 19.57
N LYS A 118 16.60 7.62 20.70
CA LYS A 118 17.08 8.09 22.01
C LYS A 118 16.55 9.48 22.38
N GLU A 119 15.25 9.69 22.18
CA GLU A 119 14.55 10.98 22.36
C GLU A 119 14.91 12.11 21.38
N GLU A 120 15.86 11.91 20.46
CA GLU A 120 16.26 12.91 19.48
C GLU A 120 15.74 12.56 18.08
N GLY A 121 14.92 13.43 17.50
CA GLY A 121 14.39 13.25 16.15
C GLY A 121 12.88 13.41 16.08
N LYS A 122 12.28 12.82 15.04
CA LYS A 122 10.86 13.03 14.71
C LYS A 122 10.22 11.77 14.12
N ILE A 123 8.97 11.50 14.51
CA ILE A 123 8.15 10.45 13.93
C ILE A 123 6.98 11.10 13.16
N ILE A 124 6.84 10.74 11.88
CA ILE A 124 5.72 11.17 11.04
C ILE A 124 4.91 9.94 10.68
N ILE A 125 3.61 9.96 10.96
CA ILE A 125 2.66 8.94 10.52
C ILE A 125 1.79 9.56 9.44
N GLY A 126 1.75 8.95 8.26
CA GLY A 126 0.99 9.53 7.15
C GLY A 126 0.44 8.48 6.21
N ASP A 127 -0.76 8.76 5.70
CA ASP A 127 -1.38 7.98 4.64
C ASP A 127 -2.21 8.90 3.75
N SER A 128 -2.36 8.51 2.49
CA SER A 128 -3.33 9.06 1.55
C SER A 128 -4.40 7.98 1.30
N PRO A 129 -5.46 7.90 2.13
CA PRO A 129 -6.52 6.91 1.98
C PRO A 129 -7.35 7.17 0.71
N LEU A 130 -8.38 6.36 0.44
CA LEU A 130 -9.31 6.60 -0.67
C LEU A 130 -9.80 8.05 -0.68
N ILE A 131 -10.04 8.62 -1.87
CA ILE A 131 -10.39 10.04 -2.00
C ILE A 131 -11.63 10.42 -1.19
N MET A 132 -12.58 9.50 -1.02
CA MET A 132 -13.81 9.68 -0.24
C MET A 132 -13.67 9.36 1.25
N SER A 133 -12.53 8.84 1.69
CA SER A 133 -12.30 8.50 3.10
C SER A 133 -12.05 9.75 3.93
N GLU A 134 -12.63 9.78 5.13
CA GLU A 134 -12.32 10.77 6.17
C GLU A 134 -11.08 10.29 6.93
N PHE A 135 -10.00 11.06 6.88
CA PHE A 135 -8.69 10.65 7.40
C PHE A 135 -8.70 10.45 8.91
N ASP A 136 -9.22 11.43 9.66
CA ASP A 136 -9.28 11.35 11.14
C ASP A 136 -10.09 10.14 11.60
N LYS A 137 -11.19 9.83 10.89
CA LYS A 137 -11.98 8.62 11.15
C LYS A 137 -11.21 7.36 10.82
N ALA A 138 -10.46 7.32 9.70
CA ALA A 138 -9.67 6.14 9.34
C ALA A 138 -8.56 5.86 10.36
N MET A 139 -7.89 6.91 10.86
CA MET A 139 -6.89 6.79 11.93
C MET A 139 -7.52 6.35 13.26
N ALA A 140 -8.69 6.88 13.61
CA ALA A 140 -9.43 6.48 14.81
C ALA A 140 -9.93 5.02 14.71
N THR A 141 -10.47 4.60 13.55
CA THR A 141 -10.89 3.21 13.30
C THR A 141 -9.71 2.24 13.36
N SER A 142 -8.53 2.66 12.91
CA SER A 142 -7.29 1.89 13.05
C SER A 142 -6.76 1.85 14.49
N GLN A 143 -7.40 2.60 15.42
CA GLN A 143 -6.95 2.88 16.78
C GLN A 143 -5.61 3.61 16.88
N ILE A 144 -5.14 4.22 15.79
CA ILE A 144 -3.88 4.97 15.75
C ILE A 144 -4.03 6.30 16.49
N THR A 145 -5.15 7.00 16.32
CA THR A 145 -5.42 8.28 17.03
C THR A 145 -5.26 8.15 18.55
N PRO A 146 -5.99 7.26 19.25
CA PRO A 146 -5.83 7.14 20.70
C PRO A 146 -4.45 6.62 21.12
N LEU A 147 -3.76 5.84 20.27
CA LEU A 147 -2.37 5.43 20.53
C LEU A 147 -1.42 6.64 20.50
N LEU A 148 -1.57 7.54 19.53
CA LEU A 148 -0.73 8.74 19.43
C LEU A 148 -1.03 9.77 20.53
N GLU A 149 -2.28 9.90 20.95
CA GLU A 149 -2.66 10.69 22.13
C GLU A 149 -1.96 10.17 23.39
N TRP A 150 -1.87 8.85 23.55
CA TRP A 150 -1.10 8.25 24.64
C TRP A 150 0.40 8.61 24.53
N TYR A 151 1.03 8.44 23.36
CA TYR A 151 2.45 8.81 23.20
C TYR A 151 2.72 10.29 23.43
N GLY A 152 1.84 11.19 22.99
CA GLY A 152 2.00 12.64 23.21
C GLY A 152 2.13 13.03 24.69
N ASN A 153 1.62 12.20 25.60
CA ASN A 153 1.73 12.40 27.05
C ASN A 153 2.88 11.61 27.70
N ASN A 154 3.56 10.73 26.96
CA ASN A 154 4.50 9.74 27.51
C ASN A 154 5.89 9.74 26.84
N THR A 155 6.15 10.62 25.88
CA THR A 155 7.48 10.76 25.25
C THR A 155 7.75 12.20 24.81
N ARG A 156 9.03 12.54 24.69
CA ARG A 156 9.52 13.84 24.20
C ARG A 156 9.70 13.90 22.69
N VAL A 157 9.74 12.76 22.01
CA VAL A 157 9.86 12.71 20.55
C VAL A 157 8.62 13.33 19.91
N SER A 158 8.84 14.21 18.93
CA SER A 158 7.74 14.85 18.21
C SER A 158 7.01 13.86 17.30
N PHE A 159 5.68 13.86 17.37
CA PHE A 159 4.80 13.11 16.47
C PHE A 159 4.03 14.07 15.55
N GLU A 160 3.96 13.72 14.27
CA GLU A 160 3.00 14.31 13.34
C GLU A 160 2.15 13.22 12.71
N CYS A 161 0.83 13.45 12.60
CA CYS A 161 -0.09 12.59 11.88
C CYS A 161 -0.69 13.39 10.71
N ILE A 162 -0.38 13.01 9.47
CA ILE A 162 -0.62 13.86 8.29
C ILE A 162 -1.48 13.14 7.25
N ASP A 163 -2.60 13.77 6.86
CA ASP A 163 -3.31 13.42 5.63
C ASP A 163 -2.52 13.90 4.43
N LEU A 164 -1.91 12.96 3.70
CA LEU A 164 -0.98 13.28 2.62
C LEU A 164 -1.68 13.83 1.37
N ARG A 165 -3.02 13.85 1.32
CA ARG A 165 -3.79 14.28 0.15
C ARG A 165 -3.78 15.80 -0.01
N THR A 166 -3.74 16.27 -1.25
CA THR A 166 -4.06 17.67 -1.56
C THR A 166 -5.57 17.93 -1.57
N VAL A 167 -6.35 16.89 -1.88
CA VAL A 167 -7.80 16.98 -2.05
C VAL A 167 -8.52 15.71 -1.61
N ARG A 168 -9.70 15.88 -1.03
CA ARG A 168 -10.64 14.79 -0.73
C ARG A 168 -12.01 15.03 -1.34
N ALA A 169 -12.73 13.95 -1.58
CA ALA A 169 -14.11 13.96 -2.01
C ALA A 169 -15.04 14.15 -0.80
N VAL A 170 -16.04 15.02 -0.94
CA VAL A 170 -17.12 15.27 0.01
C VAL A 170 -18.47 15.12 -0.68
N ARG A 171 -19.47 14.59 0.02
CA ARG A 171 -20.80 14.38 -0.54
C ARG A 171 -21.38 15.74 -0.98
N SER A 172 -21.80 15.85 -2.23
CA SER A 172 -22.49 17.04 -2.74
C SER A 172 -24.00 16.86 -2.61
N TYR A 173 -24.73 17.98 -2.47
CA TYR A 173 -26.19 18.04 -2.53
C TYR A 173 -26.74 17.73 -3.94
N LEU A 174 -25.90 17.81 -4.97
CA LEU A 174 -26.23 17.38 -6.32
C LEU A 174 -26.17 15.84 -6.39
N TYR A 175 -27.32 15.21 -6.60
CA TYR A 175 -27.54 13.77 -6.64
C TYR A 175 -26.38 13.01 -7.32
N GLY A 176 -25.75 12.11 -6.57
CA GLY A 176 -24.70 11.20 -7.08
C GLY A 176 -23.33 11.83 -7.33
N ARG A 177 -23.08 13.07 -6.90
CA ARG A 177 -21.79 13.75 -7.10
C ARG A 177 -21.01 13.96 -5.81
N TRP A 178 -19.69 13.92 -5.96
CA TRP A 178 -18.74 14.28 -4.93
C TRP A 178 -18.15 15.65 -5.28
N ALA A 179 -18.28 16.62 -4.37
CA ALA A 179 -17.48 17.84 -4.45
C ALA A 179 -16.06 17.56 -3.97
N ARG A 180 -15.11 18.41 -4.35
CA ARG A 180 -13.70 18.29 -3.94
C ARG A 180 -13.40 19.35 -2.88
N LYS A 181 -12.83 18.95 -1.74
CA LYS A 181 -12.39 19.83 -0.65
C LYS A 181 -10.86 19.76 -0.54
N PRO A 182 -10.15 20.90 -0.54
CA PRO A 182 -8.72 20.93 -0.25
C PRO A 182 -8.41 20.36 1.14
N VAL A 183 -7.28 19.68 1.26
CA VAL A 183 -6.77 19.11 2.52
C VAL A 183 -5.43 19.78 2.86
N ASN A 184 -4.40 19.52 2.07
CA ASN A 184 -3.10 20.21 2.11
C ASN A 184 -2.48 20.29 3.53
N GLN A 185 -2.45 19.18 4.27
CA GLN A 185 -1.94 19.18 5.66
C GLN A 185 -0.40 19.19 5.76
N ASP A 186 0.32 18.75 4.72
CA ASP A 186 1.79 18.81 4.73
C ASP A 186 2.28 20.27 4.66
N ARG A 187 2.84 20.76 5.78
CA ARG A 187 3.36 22.12 5.93
C ARG A 187 4.64 22.37 5.15
N LEU A 188 5.40 21.30 4.82
CA LEU A 188 6.60 21.42 4.01
C LEU A 188 6.28 21.55 2.51
N GLY A 189 5.01 21.38 2.13
CA GLY A 189 4.55 21.48 0.74
C GLY A 189 4.65 20.16 -0.02
N TYR A 190 4.64 20.24 -1.34
CA TYR A 190 4.57 19.08 -2.24
C TYR A 190 5.51 19.26 -3.42
N THR A 191 6.25 18.20 -3.76
CA THR A 191 7.21 18.22 -4.88
C THR A 191 6.87 17.12 -5.89
N PRO A 192 6.76 17.45 -7.18
CA PRO A 192 6.58 16.46 -8.22
C PRO A 192 7.90 15.76 -8.54
N VAL A 193 7.96 14.45 -8.32
CA VAL A 193 9.09 13.60 -8.69
C VAL A 193 8.89 13.12 -10.12
N ASN A 194 9.85 13.42 -11.01
CA ASN A 194 9.84 12.99 -12.40
C ASN A 194 10.75 11.78 -12.61
N LEU A 195 10.21 10.65 -13.08
CA LEU A 195 11.02 9.48 -13.46
C LEU A 195 11.59 9.54 -14.87
N GLY A 196 11.21 10.55 -15.68
CA GLY A 196 11.70 10.69 -17.04
C GLY A 196 11.46 9.43 -17.88
N THR A 197 12.45 9.09 -18.71
CA THR A 197 12.41 7.92 -19.60
C THR A 197 12.51 6.58 -18.88
N GLN A 198 12.83 6.58 -17.57
CA GLN A 198 12.86 5.38 -16.74
C GLN A 198 11.47 4.96 -16.21
N SER A 199 10.45 5.78 -16.44
CA SER A 199 9.06 5.44 -16.09
C SER A 199 8.59 4.22 -16.89
N CYS A 200 7.84 3.35 -16.21
CA CYS A 200 7.16 2.23 -16.85
C CYS A 200 6.05 2.67 -17.84
N PHE A 201 5.76 3.98 -17.94
CA PHE A 201 4.83 4.58 -18.89
C PHE A 201 5.48 5.25 -20.09
N GLU A 202 6.82 5.25 -20.18
CA GLU A 202 7.50 5.79 -21.36
C GLU A 202 7.01 5.06 -22.63
N GLY A 203 6.78 5.82 -23.70
CA GLY A 203 6.19 5.32 -24.95
C GLY A 203 4.68 5.04 -24.92
N ILE A 204 3.96 5.24 -23.81
CA ILE A 204 2.50 5.08 -23.73
C ILE A 204 1.82 6.45 -23.91
N ASP A 205 0.88 6.53 -24.85
CA ASP A 205 0.08 7.75 -25.08
C ASP A 205 -0.69 8.17 -23.81
N PRO A 206 -0.37 9.34 -23.20
CA PRO A 206 -1.06 9.85 -22.02
C PRO A 206 -2.56 10.06 -22.23
N ALA A 207 -3.00 10.30 -23.47
CA ALA A 207 -4.42 10.47 -23.79
C ALA A 207 -5.23 9.18 -23.63
N ARG A 208 -4.57 8.02 -23.46
CA ARG A 208 -5.21 6.72 -23.18
C ARG A 208 -5.21 6.33 -21.71
N LEU A 209 -4.40 6.98 -20.87
CA LEU A 209 -4.31 6.70 -19.44
C LEU A 209 -5.55 7.19 -18.71
N ARG A 210 -6.07 6.41 -17.76
CA ARG A 210 -7.28 6.76 -17.00
C ARG A 210 -7.19 6.36 -15.54
N ILE A 211 -7.97 7.10 -14.74
CA ILE A 211 -8.44 6.74 -13.40
C ILE A 211 -9.92 7.08 -13.32
N ALA A 212 -10.73 6.23 -12.66
CA ALA A 212 -12.18 6.38 -12.67
C ALA A 212 -12.70 7.65 -11.97
N ILE A 213 -11.90 8.22 -11.06
CA ILE A 213 -12.30 9.29 -10.12
C ILE A 213 -11.90 10.71 -10.55
N ALA A 214 -11.27 10.86 -11.71
CA ALA A 214 -10.76 12.14 -12.17
C ALA A 214 -10.84 12.29 -13.69
N SER A 215 -10.70 13.53 -14.16
CA SER A 215 -10.57 13.83 -15.58
C SER A 215 -9.27 13.26 -16.14
N HIS A 216 -9.35 12.65 -17.31
CA HIS A 216 -8.17 12.15 -18.03
C HIS A 216 -7.22 13.26 -18.46
N GLU A 217 -7.68 14.52 -18.52
CA GLU A 217 -6.81 15.68 -18.77
C GLU A 217 -5.73 15.83 -17.70
N ASN A 218 -5.96 15.31 -16.48
CA ASN A 218 -4.90 15.27 -15.48
C ASN A 218 -3.77 14.32 -15.88
N MET A 219 -4.05 13.21 -16.58
CA MET A 219 -2.98 12.31 -17.03
C MET A 219 -2.02 13.03 -17.99
N LYS A 220 -2.55 13.81 -18.93
CA LYS A 220 -1.75 14.59 -19.89
C LYS A 220 -0.88 15.68 -19.25
N LYS A 221 -1.26 16.17 -18.06
CA LYS A 221 -0.48 17.18 -17.32
C LYS A 221 0.74 16.59 -16.62
N TYR A 222 0.66 15.31 -16.23
CA TYR A 222 1.66 14.63 -15.42
C TYR A 222 2.42 13.54 -16.18
N HIS A 223 1.94 13.13 -17.35
CA HIS A 223 2.56 12.12 -18.19
C HIS A 223 2.66 12.61 -19.63
N SER A 224 3.85 12.48 -20.18
CA SER A 224 4.26 12.80 -21.55
C SER A 224 5.64 12.20 -21.79
N ALA A 225 6.08 12.05 -23.05
CA ALA A 225 7.40 11.51 -23.35
C ALA A 225 8.51 12.22 -22.55
N GLY A 226 9.34 11.45 -21.85
CA GLY A 226 10.42 11.94 -20.99
C GLY A 226 9.97 12.70 -19.73
N ASN A 227 8.66 12.70 -19.42
CA ASN A 227 8.13 13.47 -18.30
C ASN A 227 6.92 12.75 -17.67
N HIS A 228 7.22 11.98 -16.62
CA HIS A 228 6.28 11.16 -15.85
C HIS A 228 6.39 11.53 -14.36
N ARG A 229 5.45 12.36 -13.90
CA ARG A 229 5.52 13.07 -12.62
C ARG A 229 4.49 12.56 -11.63
N TYR A 230 4.95 12.29 -10.42
CA TYR A 230 4.11 11.93 -9.28
C TYR A 230 4.30 12.96 -8.17
N LEU A 231 3.21 13.51 -7.63
CA LEU A 231 3.28 14.54 -6.59
C LEU A 231 3.48 13.89 -5.22
N PHE A 232 4.61 14.14 -4.57
CA PHE A 232 4.94 13.63 -3.25
C PHE A 232 4.84 14.72 -2.16
N PRO A 233 4.44 14.36 -0.93
CA PRO A 233 4.50 15.24 0.22
C PRO A 233 5.96 15.46 0.65
N ASN A 234 6.36 16.70 0.90
CA ASN A 234 7.73 17.04 1.28
C ASN A 234 8.11 16.48 2.66
N SER A 235 7.14 16.26 3.55
CA SER A 235 7.36 15.54 4.82
C SER A 235 7.77 14.09 4.60
N PHE A 236 7.28 13.43 3.54
CA PHE A 236 7.79 12.11 3.14
C PHE A 236 9.17 12.23 2.51
N LEU A 237 9.36 13.17 1.57
CA LEU A 237 10.65 13.32 0.90
C LEU A 237 11.78 13.70 1.88
N ALA A 238 11.51 14.48 2.92
CA ALA A 238 12.48 14.90 3.91
C ALA A 238 12.89 13.78 4.89
N SER A 239 12.09 12.72 5.02
CA SER A 239 12.35 11.60 5.94
C SER A 239 13.61 10.81 5.55
N ASP A 240 14.29 10.28 6.56
CA ASP A 240 15.51 9.47 6.38
C ASP A 240 15.18 7.96 6.32
N VAL A 241 14.09 7.56 6.99
CA VAL A 241 13.63 6.17 7.09
C VAL A 241 12.14 6.07 6.81
N VAL A 242 11.74 5.06 6.05
CA VAL A 242 10.34 4.69 5.82
C VAL A 242 10.06 3.31 6.40
N ILE A 243 9.13 3.23 7.35
CA ILE A 243 8.57 1.97 7.85
C ILE A 243 7.17 1.76 7.26
N SER A 244 7.04 0.77 6.39
CA SER A 244 5.78 0.45 5.69
C SER A 244 5.00 -0.63 6.43
N LEU A 245 3.75 -0.34 6.78
CA LEU A 245 2.84 -1.28 7.45
C LEU A 245 1.66 -1.61 6.52
N PRO A 246 1.82 -2.52 5.55
CA PRO A 246 0.75 -2.99 4.68
C PRO A 246 -0.16 -4.04 5.33
N LYS A 247 -1.25 -4.33 4.63
CA LYS A 247 -2.18 -5.43 4.95
C LYS A 247 -1.98 -6.65 4.05
N LEU A 248 -2.04 -7.85 4.63
CA LEU A 248 -2.16 -9.12 3.91
C LEU A 248 -3.58 -9.28 3.35
N LYS A 249 -3.81 -8.80 2.12
CA LYS A 249 -5.12 -8.92 1.46
C LYS A 249 -5.06 -8.95 -0.06
N THR A 250 -6.13 -9.47 -0.64
CA THR A 250 -6.36 -9.52 -2.08
C THR A 250 -6.63 -8.14 -2.70
N HIS A 251 -6.49 -8.03 -4.01
CA HIS A 251 -6.77 -6.82 -4.78
C HIS A 251 -7.29 -7.12 -6.18
N ARG A 252 -8.41 -6.50 -6.55
CA ARG A 252 -9.09 -6.67 -7.83
C ARG A 252 -8.27 -6.42 -9.12
N ARG A 253 -7.14 -5.68 -9.06
CA ARG A 253 -6.28 -5.38 -10.24
C ARG A 253 -4.85 -5.88 -10.17
N THR A 254 -4.37 -6.27 -8.99
CA THR A 254 -2.95 -6.61 -8.77
C THR A 254 -2.80 -7.93 -8.04
N ALA A 255 -3.87 -8.72 -7.95
CA ALA A 255 -4.08 -9.89 -7.10
C ALA A 255 -3.99 -9.63 -5.59
N VAL A 256 -3.03 -8.82 -5.13
CA VAL A 256 -2.71 -8.56 -3.72
C VAL A 256 -2.42 -7.08 -3.45
N THR A 257 -2.42 -6.67 -2.17
CA THR A 257 -1.94 -5.35 -1.74
C THR A 257 -0.51 -5.36 -1.20
N LEU A 258 -0.23 -5.97 -0.06
CA LEU A 258 1.15 -6.15 0.45
C LEU A 258 2.03 -4.88 0.40
N ALA A 259 3.35 -5.06 0.40
CA ALA A 259 4.37 -4.04 0.59
C ALA A 259 4.46 -3.05 -0.57
N LEU A 260 4.59 -3.52 -1.83
CA LEU A 260 4.77 -2.63 -2.99
C LEU A 260 3.54 -1.74 -3.19
N LYS A 261 2.32 -2.28 -3.03
CA LYS A 261 1.10 -1.49 -3.23
C LYS A 261 0.85 -0.48 -2.11
N ASN A 262 1.46 -0.63 -0.94
CA ASN A 262 1.23 0.28 0.18
C ASN A 262 1.63 1.73 -0.14
N PHE A 263 2.63 1.89 -1.03
CA PHE A 263 3.10 3.19 -1.50
C PHE A 263 2.13 3.91 -2.44
N MET A 264 1.07 3.23 -2.91
CA MET A 264 -0.10 3.91 -3.50
C MET A 264 -0.73 4.95 -2.56
N GLY A 265 -0.50 4.80 -1.25
CA GLY A 265 -0.94 5.74 -0.22
C GLY A 265 0.04 6.88 0.08
N ILE A 266 1.09 7.10 -0.73
CA ILE A 266 2.02 8.23 -0.53
C ILE A 266 1.69 9.43 -1.43
N PRO A 267 1.46 9.28 -2.75
CA PRO A 267 1.26 10.44 -3.62
C PRO A 267 0.07 11.29 -3.22
N SER A 268 0.28 12.60 -3.18
CA SER A 268 -0.68 13.58 -2.68
C SER A 268 -1.80 13.88 -3.69
N LEU A 269 -1.53 13.69 -4.98
CA LEU A 269 -2.49 13.85 -6.07
C LEU A 269 -2.80 12.50 -6.71
N LYS A 270 -3.90 11.86 -6.28
CA LYS A 270 -4.34 10.58 -6.87
C LYS A 270 -4.84 10.68 -8.30
N ASP A 271 -5.26 11.88 -8.69
CA ASP A 271 -5.86 12.14 -9.99
C ASP A 271 -4.87 11.95 -11.15
N SER A 272 -3.57 11.97 -10.87
CA SER A 272 -2.50 11.74 -11.84
C SER A 272 -1.99 10.29 -11.84
N LEU A 273 -2.64 9.35 -11.14
CA LEU A 273 -2.16 7.96 -11.07
C LEU A 273 -2.84 7.09 -12.13
N PRO A 274 -2.14 6.59 -13.16
CA PRO A 274 -2.75 5.72 -14.15
C PRO A 274 -3.22 4.42 -13.51
N HIS A 275 -4.40 3.98 -13.92
CA HIS A 275 -5.13 2.89 -13.28
C HIS A 275 -5.57 1.85 -14.31
N PHE A 276 -5.80 2.29 -15.55
CA PHE A 276 -6.00 1.48 -16.75
C PHE A 276 -5.72 2.31 -18.01
N ILE A 277 -5.49 1.63 -19.13
CA ILE A 277 -5.40 2.17 -20.49
C ILE A 277 -6.72 1.86 -21.20
N THR A 278 -7.29 2.86 -21.87
CA THR A 278 -8.59 2.70 -22.56
C THR A 278 -8.57 1.63 -23.66
N GLY A 279 -9.63 0.84 -23.72
CA GLY A 279 -9.80 -0.24 -24.69
C GLY A 279 -9.47 -1.63 -24.14
N SER A 280 -9.77 -2.66 -24.92
CA SER A 280 -9.40 -4.06 -24.67
C SER A 280 -7.95 -4.35 -25.12
N PRO A 281 -7.38 -5.52 -24.76
CA PRO A 281 -6.07 -5.93 -25.26
C PRO A 281 -5.95 -5.90 -26.78
N GLN A 282 -6.99 -6.30 -27.53
CA GLN A 282 -6.97 -6.23 -29.00
C GLN A 282 -7.02 -4.79 -29.54
N GLU A 283 -7.47 -3.83 -28.72
CA GLU A 283 -7.45 -2.39 -28.99
C GLU A 283 -6.21 -1.71 -28.35
N GLY A 284 -5.27 -2.49 -27.81
CA GLY A 284 -4.04 -2.02 -27.17
C GLY A 284 -4.23 -1.39 -25.78
N GLY A 285 -5.33 -1.68 -25.08
CA GLY A 285 -5.61 -1.24 -23.70
C GLY A 285 -5.82 -2.43 -22.76
N ASP A 286 -6.23 -2.14 -21.52
CA ASP A 286 -6.48 -3.18 -20.50
C ASP A 286 -7.80 -2.97 -19.73
N GLN A 287 -8.64 -2.03 -20.19
CA GLN A 287 -9.85 -1.59 -19.51
C GLN A 287 -10.89 -2.70 -19.32
N TYR A 288 -11.01 -3.60 -20.31
CA TYR A 288 -11.93 -4.72 -20.33
C TYR A 288 -11.40 -5.83 -21.25
N ILE A 289 -11.99 -7.03 -21.18
CA ILE A 289 -11.39 -8.23 -21.80
C ILE A 289 -11.59 -8.24 -23.32
N ASN A 290 -12.81 -7.96 -23.79
CA ASN A 290 -13.19 -8.11 -25.20
C ASN A 290 -13.52 -6.77 -25.84
N PRO A 291 -13.21 -6.56 -27.15
CA PRO A 291 -13.55 -5.33 -27.85
C PRO A 291 -15.04 -5.04 -27.77
N SER A 292 -15.38 -3.78 -27.48
CA SER A 292 -16.77 -3.38 -27.29
C SER A 292 -17.00 -1.93 -27.64
N PHE A 293 -17.66 -1.70 -28.78
CA PHE A 293 -18.11 -0.38 -29.21
C PHE A 293 -18.95 0.34 -28.14
N ARG A 294 -19.83 -0.40 -27.45
CA ARG A 294 -20.67 0.13 -26.37
C ARG A 294 -19.82 0.59 -25.18
N LYS A 295 -18.82 -0.19 -24.75
CA LYS A 295 -17.93 0.21 -23.65
C LYS A 295 -17.05 1.39 -24.03
N ARG A 296 -16.62 1.48 -25.29
CA ARG A 296 -15.89 2.64 -25.82
C ARG A 296 -16.72 3.93 -25.73
N ILE A 297 -17.98 3.92 -26.16
CA ILE A 297 -18.86 5.09 -26.02
C ILE A 297 -19.10 5.43 -24.54
N ILE A 298 -19.35 4.43 -23.68
CA ILE A 298 -19.54 4.67 -22.24
C ILE A 298 -18.30 5.33 -21.62
N THR A 299 -17.10 4.95 -22.06
CA THR A 299 -15.84 5.57 -21.64
C THR A 299 -15.76 7.03 -22.10
N GLN A 300 -16.07 7.31 -23.37
CA GLN A 300 -16.10 8.69 -23.89
C GLN A 300 -17.12 9.58 -23.15
N LEU A 301 -18.31 9.05 -22.86
CA LEU A 301 -19.32 9.77 -22.07
C LEU A 301 -18.84 10.01 -20.64
N HIS A 302 -18.16 9.04 -20.03
CA HIS A 302 -17.54 9.23 -18.70
C HIS A 302 -16.45 10.30 -18.72
N ASP A 303 -15.60 10.31 -19.75
CA ASP A 303 -14.58 11.32 -19.95
C ASP A 303 -15.20 12.72 -20.06
N GLN A 304 -16.31 12.88 -20.80
CA GLN A 304 -17.05 14.15 -20.88
C GLN A 304 -17.67 14.56 -19.55
N ILE A 305 -18.21 13.62 -18.77
CA ILE A 305 -18.73 13.90 -17.42
C ILE A 305 -17.63 14.46 -16.51
N GLN A 306 -16.42 13.92 -16.61
CA GLN A 306 -15.29 14.34 -15.77
C GLN A 306 -14.62 15.63 -16.24
N SER A 307 -14.48 15.83 -17.55
CA SER A 307 -13.69 16.93 -18.15
C SER A 307 -14.48 18.19 -18.47
N SER A 308 -15.77 18.07 -18.81
CA SER A 308 -16.56 19.23 -19.26
C SER A 308 -16.66 20.30 -18.16
N PRO A 309 -16.63 21.59 -18.49
CA PRO A 309 -16.95 22.65 -17.52
C PRO A 309 -18.46 22.88 -17.40
N TYR A 310 -19.26 22.43 -18.37
CA TYR A 310 -20.68 22.78 -18.48
C TYR A 310 -21.59 21.73 -17.83
N MET A 311 -22.41 22.15 -16.86
CA MET A 311 -23.34 21.27 -16.16
C MET A 311 -24.39 20.58 -17.05
N PRO A 312 -25.02 21.26 -18.04
CA PRO A 312 -25.96 20.61 -18.95
C PRO A 312 -25.32 19.47 -19.75
N VAL A 313 -24.09 19.65 -20.25
CA VAL A 313 -23.34 18.61 -20.99
C VAL A 313 -23.11 17.39 -20.11
N LYS A 314 -22.68 17.59 -18.86
CA LYS A 314 -22.48 16.48 -17.92
C LYS A 314 -23.78 15.73 -17.63
N PHE A 315 -24.90 16.45 -17.50
CA PHE A 315 -26.20 15.84 -17.26
C PHE A 315 -26.63 14.95 -18.44
N VAL A 316 -26.58 15.50 -19.66
CA VAL A 316 -26.90 14.75 -20.89
C VAL A 316 -26.00 13.53 -21.04
N CYS A 317 -24.69 13.68 -20.84
CA CYS A 317 -23.74 12.56 -20.91
C CYS A 317 -24.01 11.50 -19.83
N ALA A 318 -24.38 11.89 -18.62
CA ALA A 318 -24.72 10.95 -17.54
C ALA A 318 -25.99 10.15 -17.85
N VAL A 319 -27.03 10.81 -18.38
CA VAL A 319 -28.27 10.16 -18.83
C VAL A 319 -27.97 9.19 -19.98
N ALA A 320 -27.24 9.64 -21.01
CA ALA A 320 -26.83 8.80 -22.14
C ALA A 320 -25.98 7.60 -21.69
N LYS A 321 -25.03 7.83 -20.78
CA LYS A 321 -24.17 6.78 -20.21
C LYS A 321 -25.02 5.73 -19.49
N LYS A 322 -25.99 6.17 -18.68
CA LYS A 322 -26.88 5.26 -17.94
C LYS A 322 -27.79 4.47 -18.88
N ALA A 323 -28.37 5.12 -19.90
CA ALA A 323 -29.20 4.47 -20.90
C ALA A 323 -28.41 3.40 -21.66
N LEU A 324 -27.23 3.75 -22.17
CA LEU A 324 -26.35 2.83 -22.88
C LEU A 324 -25.87 1.69 -21.98
N TRP A 325 -25.54 1.97 -20.72
CA TRP A 325 -25.21 0.93 -19.74
C TRP A 325 -26.36 -0.06 -19.60
N ASN A 326 -27.60 0.42 -19.39
CA ASN A 326 -28.76 -0.43 -19.16
C ASN A 326 -29.10 -1.36 -20.34
N THR A 327 -28.59 -1.12 -21.55
CA THR A 327 -28.74 -2.05 -22.68
C THR A 327 -28.18 -3.45 -22.41
N HIS A 328 -27.25 -3.61 -21.45
CA HIS A 328 -26.72 -4.92 -21.07
C HIS A 328 -27.78 -5.90 -20.55
N LYS A 329 -28.92 -5.38 -20.07
CA LYS A 329 -30.03 -6.20 -19.57
C LYS A 329 -30.77 -6.95 -20.68
N VAL A 330 -30.68 -6.45 -21.91
CA VAL A 330 -31.30 -7.08 -23.11
C VAL A 330 -30.21 -7.73 -23.97
N PHE A 331 -29.10 -7.01 -24.17
CA PHE A 331 -27.95 -7.48 -24.93
C PHE A 331 -26.71 -7.48 -24.03
N PRO A 332 -26.37 -8.59 -23.36
CA PRO A 332 -25.24 -8.65 -22.44
C PRO A 332 -23.92 -8.16 -23.06
N PHE A 333 -23.01 -7.66 -22.22
CA PHE A 333 -21.63 -7.44 -22.65
C PHE A 333 -20.92 -8.79 -22.78
N LYS A 334 -19.89 -8.85 -23.63
CA LYS A 334 -19.03 -10.05 -23.75
C LYS A 334 -18.28 -10.38 -22.47
N ASP A 335 -18.08 -9.39 -21.60
CA ASP A 335 -17.46 -9.52 -20.30
C ASP A 335 -17.98 -8.43 -19.34
N ASN A 336 -17.92 -8.69 -18.04
CA ASN A 336 -18.41 -7.77 -17.00
C ASN A 336 -17.31 -6.83 -16.44
N VAL A 337 -16.16 -6.72 -17.11
CA VAL A 337 -15.05 -5.84 -16.70
C VAL A 337 -15.23 -4.45 -17.28
N TYR A 338 -14.86 -3.40 -16.52
CA TYR A 338 -15.06 -2.02 -16.95
C TYR A 338 -13.95 -1.02 -16.62
N GLU A 339 -13.27 -1.24 -15.50
CA GLU A 339 -12.18 -0.36 -15.02
C GLU A 339 -10.94 -1.21 -14.74
N ALA A 340 -10.63 -2.12 -15.66
CA ALA A 340 -9.52 -3.06 -15.58
C ALA A 340 -9.43 -3.82 -14.23
N MET A 341 -10.57 -4.22 -13.67
CA MET A 341 -10.66 -5.02 -12.44
C MET A 341 -10.58 -6.52 -12.75
N TRP A 342 -9.46 -6.94 -13.34
CA TRP A 342 -9.21 -8.32 -13.77
C TRP A 342 -7.70 -8.62 -13.85
N HIS A 343 -7.34 -9.90 -14.00
CA HIS A 343 -5.96 -10.36 -14.07
C HIS A 343 -5.15 -9.79 -15.25
N GLY A 344 -5.81 -9.32 -16.31
CA GLY A 344 -5.16 -8.77 -17.51
C GLY A 344 -4.82 -7.28 -17.43
N ASN A 345 -4.93 -6.66 -16.26
CA ASN A 345 -4.49 -5.27 -16.06
C ASN A 345 -2.97 -5.16 -16.28
N ASP A 346 -2.56 -4.33 -17.25
CA ASP A 346 -1.16 -4.03 -17.58
C ASP A 346 -0.74 -2.60 -17.19
N THR A 347 -1.62 -1.88 -16.49
CA THR A 347 -1.38 -0.47 -16.13
C THR A 347 -0.95 -0.29 -14.68
N LEU A 348 -1.65 -0.91 -13.73
CA LEU A 348 -1.50 -0.54 -12.33
C LEU A 348 -0.15 -0.99 -11.76
N TRP A 349 0.42 -2.09 -12.25
CA TRP A 349 1.75 -2.51 -11.82
C TRP A 349 2.83 -1.50 -12.23
N ARG A 350 2.69 -0.85 -13.39
CA ARG A 350 3.59 0.21 -13.87
C ARG A 350 3.58 1.41 -12.93
N THR A 351 2.37 1.86 -12.57
CA THR A 351 2.19 2.92 -11.56
C THR A 351 2.84 2.55 -10.24
N LEU A 352 2.60 1.35 -9.73
CA LEU A 352 3.15 0.93 -8.44
C LEU A 352 4.67 0.81 -8.47
N MET A 353 5.24 0.31 -9.56
CA MET A 353 6.70 0.22 -9.73
C MET A 353 7.34 1.61 -9.76
N ASP A 354 6.78 2.53 -10.54
CA ASP A 354 7.24 3.94 -10.60
C ASP A 354 7.14 4.62 -9.24
N LEU A 355 6.03 4.41 -8.51
CA LEU A 355 5.87 4.97 -7.17
C LEU A 355 6.90 4.43 -6.17
N ASN A 356 7.24 3.13 -6.23
CA ASN A 356 8.27 2.55 -5.36
C ASN A 356 9.66 3.09 -5.70
N ARG A 357 9.97 3.23 -6.99
CA ARG A 357 11.22 3.85 -7.44
C ARG A 357 11.33 5.30 -6.98
N ALA A 358 10.32 6.11 -7.24
CA ALA A 358 10.27 7.51 -6.79
C ALA A 358 10.40 7.62 -5.27
N ALA A 359 9.66 6.79 -4.52
CA ALA A 359 9.68 6.84 -3.06
C ALA A 359 11.05 6.50 -2.44
N LEU A 360 11.81 5.59 -3.06
CA LEU A 360 13.07 5.08 -2.51
C LEU A 360 14.31 5.77 -3.07
N TYR A 361 14.25 6.31 -4.30
CA TYR A 361 15.40 6.88 -5.01
C TYR A 361 15.34 8.40 -5.22
N ALA A 362 14.18 9.04 -5.07
CA ALA A 362 14.12 10.50 -5.15
C ALA A 362 14.75 11.14 -3.91
N GLY A 363 15.60 12.15 -4.10
CA GLY A 363 16.18 12.96 -3.03
C GLY A 363 15.15 13.80 -2.28
N LYS A 364 15.61 14.55 -1.27
CA LYS A 364 14.77 15.49 -0.52
C LYS A 364 14.24 16.64 -1.40
N ASP A 365 14.94 16.91 -2.50
CA ASP A 365 14.60 17.87 -3.57
C ASP A 365 13.61 17.31 -4.61
N GLY A 366 13.21 16.04 -4.49
CA GLY A 366 12.35 15.35 -5.46
C GLY A 366 13.05 14.94 -6.76
N VAL A 367 14.38 15.03 -6.84
CA VAL A 367 15.17 14.61 -8.00
C VAL A 367 15.60 13.15 -7.84
N MET A 368 15.42 12.34 -8.88
CA MET A 368 15.84 10.93 -8.88
C MET A 368 17.37 10.82 -8.75
N ARG A 369 17.83 9.88 -7.91
CA ARG A 369 19.25 9.58 -7.68
C ARG A 369 19.53 8.10 -7.95
N GLU A 370 20.74 7.77 -8.38
CA GLU A 370 21.15 6.39 -8.66
C GLU A 370 21.19 5.51 -7.39
N THR A 371 21.43 6.13 -6.24
CA THR A 371 21.47 5.44 -4.94
C THR A 371 20.16 5.61 -4.18
N GLN A 372 19.80 4.61 -3.38
CA GLN A 372 18.67 4.66 -2.46
C GLN A 372 18.83 5.85 -1.50
N GLN A 373 17.80 6.69 -1.38
CA GLN A 373 17.82 7.93 -0.59
C GLN A 373 17.15 7.79 0.79
N ARG A 374 16.35 6.74 1.01
CA ARG A 374 15.66 6.47 2.27
C ARG A 374 15.78 5.01 2.66
N SER A 375 16.10 4.75 3.91
CA SER A 375 16.06 3.41 4.49
C SER A 375 14.64 2.85 4.45
N TYR A 376 14.48 1.55 4.23
CA TYR A 376 13.17 0.92 4.14
C TYR A 376 13.08 -0.30 5.05
N PHE A 377 11.99 -0.38 5.80
CA PHE A 377 11.62 -1.57 6.57
C PHE A 377 10.11 -1.82 6.45
N CYS A 378 9.68 -3.07 6.47
CA CYS A 378 8.29 -3.45 6.30
C CYS A 378 7.85 -4.47 7.34
N ILE A 379 6.64 -4.28 7.88
CA ILE A 379 5.90 -5.32 8.60
C ILE A 379 4.51 -5.49 7.98
N ILE A 380 4.20 -6.67 7.43
CA ILE A 380 2.88 -6.98 6.90
C ILE A 380 1.98 -7.47 8.03
N ASP A 381 0.87 -6.78 8.23
CA ASP A 381 -0.21 -7.19 9.12
C ASP A 381 -1.17 -8.16 8.42
N GLY A 382 -1.13 -9.42 8.83
CA GLY A 382 -2.04 -10.48 8.43
C GLY A 382 -2.66 -11.22 9.61
N ILE A 383 -2.82 -10.57 10.79
CA ILE A 383 -3.52 -11.22 11.92
C ILE A 383 -4.97 -11.50 11.50
N THR A 384 -5.68 -10.46 11.07
CA THR A 384 -6.87 -10.59 10.22
C THR A 384 -6.49 -10.20 8.79
N GLY A 385 -6.31 -11.15 7.88
CA GLY A 385 -6.15 -10.89 6.45
C GLY A 385 -7.49 -10.63 5.74
N GLY A 386 -7.42 -10.38 4.42
CA GLY A 386 -8.62 -10.15 3.60
C GLY A 386 -8.59 -10.85 2.23
N GLU A 387 -9.62 -11.60 1.89
CA GLU A 387 -9.75 -12.33 0.61
C GLU A 387 -10.90 -11.80 -0.27
N LYS A 388 -11.04 -12.33 -1.50
CA LYS A 388 -12.12 -11.96 -2.45
C LYS A 388 -12.17 -10.47 -2.84
N GLU A 389 -13.18 -9.72 -2.39
CA GLU A 389 -13.57 -8.38 -2.89
C GLU A 389 -12.65 -7.23 -2.40
N GLY A 390 -11.35 -7.50 -2.35
CA GLY A 390 -10.32 -6.53 -2.01
C GLY A 390 -10.15 -5.41 -3.06
N PRO A 391 -9.69 -4.21 -2.67
CA PRO A 391 -9.13 -3.89 -1.35
C PRO A 391 -10.13 -3.29 -0.35
N LEU A 392 -11.40 -3.11 -0.73
CA LEU A 392 -12.37 -2.29 0.01
C LEU A 392 -13.36 -3.11 0.83
N GLU A 393 -13.75 -4.27 0.32
CA GLU A 393 -14.74 -5.13 0.96
C GLU A 393 -14.28 -6.59 1.00
N PRO A 394 -12.99 -6.86 1.32
CA PRO A 394 -12.53 -8.23 1.40
C PRO A 394 -13.25 -9.00 2.51
N ASP A 395 -13.38 -10.30 2.34
CA ASP A 395 -13.90 -11.14 3.40
C ASP A 395 -12.76 -11.43 4.40
N PRO A 396 -13.00 -11.35 5.72
CA PRO A 396 -11.95 -11.51 6.72
C PRO A 396 -11.40 -12.93 6.75
N VAL A 397 -10.07 -13.06 6.86
CA VAL A 397 -9.38 -14.33 7.06
C VAL A 397 -8.59 -14.26 8.36
N SER A 398 -8.89 -15.12 9.33
CA SER A 398 -8.15 -15.20 10.60
C SER A 398 -6.85 -15.99 10.43
N SER A 399 -5.90 -15.38 9.70
CA SER A 399 -4.61 -15.97 9.35
C SER A 399 -3.59 -15.93 10.49
N GLY A 400 -3.71 -14.97 11.42
CA GLY A 400 -2.84 -14.86 12.59
C GLY A 400 -1.37 -14.59 12.24
N VAL A 401 -1.07 -14.07 11.04
CA VAL A 401 0.31 -14.03 10.55
C VAL A 401 0.87 -12.62 10.50
N LEU A 402 2.15 -12.49 10.81
CA LEU A 402 2.93 -11.29 10.59
C LEU A 402 4.18 -11.63 9.79
N LEU A 403 4.59 -10.72 8.91
CA LEU A 403 5.84 -10.82 8.17
C LEU A 403 6.67 -9.57 8.38
N ALA A 404 7.99 -9.67 8.41
CA ALA A 404 8.89 -8.51 8.44
C ALA A 404 10.08 -8.66 7.50
N GLY A 405 10.61 -7.55 6.96
CA GLY A 405 11.80 -7.57 6.10
C GLY A 405 12.16 -6.22 5.49
N PHE A 406 13.27 -6.20 4.74
CA PHE A 406 13.90 -4.99 4.18
C PHE A 406 13.71 -4.83 2.66
N ASN A 407 13.24 -5.85 1.96
CA ASN A 407 12.98 -5.79 0.52
C ASN A 407 11.47 -5.92 0.20
N PRO A 408 10.82 -4.90 -0.38
CA PRO A 408 9.37 -4.94 -0.63
C PRO A 408 8.97 -6.01 -1.65
N VAL A 409 9.84 -6.36 -2.61
CA VAL A 409 9.57 -7.38 -3.63
C VAL A 409 9.62 -8.78 -3.02
N ALA A 410 10.58 -9.06 -2.15
CA ALA A 410 10.68 -10.30 -1.38
C ALA A 410 9.47 -10.46 -0.44
N MET A 411 9.10 -9.39 0.26
CA MET A 411 7.91 -9.35 1.12
C MET A 411 6.63 -9.67 0.35
N ASP A 412 6.46 -9.12 -0.86
CA ASP A 412 5.31 -9.43 -1.71
C ASP A 412 5.33 -10.86 -2.24
N ALA A 413 6.50 -11.37 -2.64
CA ALA A 413 6.64 -12.75 -3.14
C ALA A 413 6.32 -13.78 -2.05
N VAL A 414 6.85 -13.60 -0.84
CA VAL A 414 6.55 -14.45 0.31
C VAL A 414 5.08 -14.31 0.71
N GLY A 415 4.57 -13.08 0.85
CA GLY A 415 3.18 -12.83 1.22
C GLY A 415 2.17 -13.41 0.23
N ALA A 416 2.39 -13.26 -1.07
CA ALA A 416 1.53 -13.85 -2.10
C ALA A 416 1.58 -15.38 -2.08
N THR A 417 2.77 -15.96 -1.96
CA THR A 417 2.95 -17.42 -1.90
C THR A 417 2.27 -18.01 -0.66
N LEU A 418 2.43 -17.35 0.49
CA LEU A 418 1.78 -17.72 1.74
C LEU A 418 0.24 -17.66 1.65
N MET A 419 -0.32 -16.68 0.93
CA MET A 419 -1.76 -16.62 0.65
C MET A 419 -2.26 -17.78 -0.23
N GLY A 420 -1.37 -18.54 -0.87
CA GLY A 420 -1.72 -19.59 -1.83
C GLY A 420 -1.64 -19.16 -3.29
N PHE A 421 -0.97 -18.04 -3.58
CA PHE A 421 -0.86 -17.48 -4.93
C PHE A 421 0.55 -17.64 -5.50
N ASN A 422 0.63 -18.01 -6.77
CA ASN A 422 1.85 -18.06 -7.54
C ASN A 422 2.35 -16.63 -7.83
N TYR A 423 3.37 -16.19 -7.10
CA TYR A 423 3.96 -14.86 -7.24
C TYR A 423 4.43 -14.56 -8.68
N LYS A 424 4.79 -15.57 -9.48
CA LYS A 424 5.20 -15.40 -10.88
C LYS A 424 4.05 -14.97 -11.80
N LYS A 425 2.81 -15.27 -11.42
CA LYS A 425 1.60 -14.85 -12.16
C LYS A 425 1.17 -13.43 -11.82
N ILE A 426 1.75 -12.79 -10.81
CA ILE A 426 1.44 -11.41 -10.40
C ILE A 426 2.38 -10.45 -11.13
N PRO A 427 1.88 -9.63 -12.10
CA PRO A 427 2.76 -8.81 -12.94
C PRO A 427 3.66 -7.87 -12.15
N LEU A 428 3.15 -7.27 -11.08
CA LEU A 428 3.93 -6.36 -10.22
C LEU A 428 5.18 -7.04 -9.65
N ILE A 429 5.03 -8.23 -9.05
CA ILE A 429 6.14 -8.95 -8.42
C ILE A 429 7.12 -9.44 -9.49
N ARG A 430 6.60 -10.10 -10.54
CA ARG A 430 7.40 -10.60 -11.65
C ARG A 430 8.23 -9.50 -12.31
N LYS A 431 7.61 -8.36 -12.64
CA LYS A 431 8.29 -7.24 -13.31
C LYS A 431 9.36 -6.58 -12.43
N CYS A 432 9.16 -6.55 -11.12
CA CYS A 432 10.19 -6.05 -10.20
C CYS A 432 11.43 -6.94 -10.17
N PHE A 433 11.28 -8.27 -10.25
CA PHE A 433 12.42 -9.18 -10.37
C PHE A 433 13.08 -9.10 -11.76
N GLU A 434 12.29 -9.03 -12.84
CA GLU A 434 12.82 -8.87 -14.21
C GLU A 434 13.64 -7.59 -14.39
N ALA A 435 13.34 -6.53 -13.64
CA ALA A 435 14.02 -5.23 -13.71
C ALA A 435 15.19 -5.08 -12.73
N SER A 436 15.67 -6.16 -12.10
CA SER A 436 16.72 -6.14 -11.07
C SER A 436 18.08 -5.61 -11.53
N ALA A 437 18.36 -5.67 -12.83
CA ALA A 437 19.60 -5.17 -13.45
C ALA A 437 19.45 -3.77 -14.11
N GLY A 438 18.27 -3.14 -14.01
CA GLY A 438 18.00 -1.84 -14.64
C GLY A 438 18.07 -0.66 -13.67
N ASP A 439 17.69 0.53 -14.15
CA ASP A 439 17.64 1.73 -13.33
C ASP A 439 16.65 1.59 -12.15
N TYR A 440 17.09 2.09 -10.99
CA TYR A 440 16.33 2.10 -9.74
C TYR A 440 15.78 0.71 -9.37
N PRO A 441 16.64 -0.31 -9.18
CA PRO A 441 16.18 -1.66 -8.92
C PRO A 441 15.48 -1.74 -7.55
N LEU A 442 14.34 -2.42 -7.52
CA LEU A 442 13.59 -2.67 -6.26
C LEU A 442 14.00 -4.00 -5.60
N SER A 443 14.75 -4.83 -6.32
CA SER A 443 15.41 -6.02 -5.81
C SER A 443 16.69 -6.24 -6.60
N ALA A 444 17.75 -6.67 -5.93
CA ALA A 444 19.07 -6.86 -6.55
C ALA A 444 19.39 -8.30 -6.95
N ALA A 445 18.54 -9.24 -6.56
CA ALA A 445 18.65 -10.65 -6.90
C ALA A 445 17.28 -11.19 -7.31
N GLY A 446 17.25 -12.36 -7.96
CA GLY A 446 16.02 -13.05 -8.27
C GLY A 446 15.35 -13.64 -7.03
N PRO A 447 14.17 -14.27 -7.20
CA PRO A 447 13.41 -14.87 -6.10
C PRO A 447 14.15 -16.02 -5.38
N GLU A 448 15.16 -16.61 -6.01
CA GLU A 448 16.01 -17.66 -5.44
C GLU A 448 16.88 -17.19 -4.27
N GLY A 449 17.16 -15.89 -4.15
CA GLY A 449 17.92 -15.32 -3.03
C GLY A 449 17.08 -15.08 -1.76
N ILE A 450 15.77 -15.33 -1.81
CA ILE A 450 14.87 -15.10 -0.67
C ILE A 450 15.04 -16.19 0.38
N VAL A 451 15.39 -15.77 1.59
CA VAL A 451 15.51 -16.64 2.77
C VAL A 451 14.44 -16.25 3.79
N ILE A 452 13.60 -17.21 4.14
CA ILE A 452 12.48 -17.02 5.07
C ILE A 452 12.84 -17.65 6.41
N SER A 453 12.71 -16.91 7.51
CA SER A 453 12.83 -17.46 8.87
C SER A 453 11.45 -17.59 9.49
N ASP A 454 11.07 -18.80 9.93
CA ASP A 454 9.85 -19.06 10.72
C ASP A 454 10.14 -19.08 12.25
N GLY A 455 11.39 -18.80 12.62
CA GLY A 455 11.93 -18.92 13.99
C GLY A 455 12.33 -20.33 14.41
N GLN A 456 12.19 -21.34 13.55
CA GLN A 456 12.73 -22.68 13.75
C GLN A 456 13.83 -22.99 12.74
N ARG A 457 13.64 -22.61 11.48
CA ARG A 457 14.55 -22.91 10.37
C ARG A 457 14.56 -21.81 9.32
N ALA A 458 15.57 -21.85 8.46
CA ALA A 458 15.57 -21.11 7.21
C ALA A 458 14.82 -21.91 6.14
N ILE A 459 13.94 -21.25 5.39
CA ILE A 459 13.05 -21.83 4.37
C ILE A 459 13.27 -21.05 3.08
N SER A 460 13.40 -21.74 1.95
CA SER A 460 13.41 -21.09 0.64
C SER A 460 11.98 -20.75 0.17
N LEU A 461 11.85 -19.77 -0.73
CA LEU A 461 10.54 -19.44 -1.30
C LEU A 461 9.88 -20.63 -2.03
N ALA A 462 10.66 -21.57 -2.55
CA ALA A 462 10.16 -22.76 -3.24
C ALA A 462 9.54 -23.80 -2.27
N GLU A 463 10.07 -23.90 -1.05
CA GLU A 463 9.57 -24.81 -0.01
C GLU A 463 8.32 -24.28 0.68
N LEU A 464 8.16 -22.95 0.71
CA LEU A 464 7.10 -22.28 1.48
C LEU A 464 5.69 -22.86 1.24
N PRO A 465 5.20 -23.09 -0.01
CA PRO A 465 3.87 -23.65 -0.25
C PRO A 465 3.59 -25.00 0.43
N SER A 466 4.63 -25.82 0.60
CA SER A 466 4.51 -27.16 1.18
C SER A 466 4.42 -27.12 2.70
N LEU A 467 4.95 -26.07 3.32
CA LEU A 467 4.98 -25.87 4.77
C LEU A 467 3.81 -25.00 5.24
N TYR A 468 3.55 -23.91 4.52
CA TYR A 468 2.55 -22.91 4.85
C TYR A 468 1.75 -22.49 3.61
N ASN A 469 0.43 -22.68 3.69
CA ASN A 469 -0.50 -22.20 2.68
C ASN A 469 -1.82 -21.82 3.36
N LEU A 470 -2.13 -20.52 3.36
CA LEU A 470 -3.31 -19.97 4.02
C LEU A 470 -4.60 -20.11 3.21
N LYS A 471 -4.52 -20.60 1.96
CA LYS A 471 -5.67 -20.90 1.09
C LYS A 471 -6.64 -19.72 0.92
N PHE A 472 -6.12 -18.51 0.74
CA PHE A 472 -6.96 -17.35 0.45
C PHE A 472 -7.67 -17.55 -0.89
N GLU A 473 -8.93 -17.16 -0.97
CA GLU A 473 -9.64 -17.05 -2.24
C GLU A 473 -9.25 -15.74 -2.96
N PRO A 474 -8.78 -15.80 -4.22
CA PRO A 474 -8.51 -14.58 -4.95
C PRO A 474 -9.81 -13.86 -5.29
N HIS A 475 -9.69 -12.58 -5.62
CA HIS A 475 -10.79 -11.80 -6.21
C HIS A 475 -11.39 -12.54 -7.42
N PRO A 476 -12.71 -12.50 -7.69
CA PRO A 476 -13.32 -13.23 -8.80
C PRO A 476 -12.64 -12.99 -10.17
N GLY A 477 -12.21 -11.76 -10.44
CA GLY A 477 -11.45 -11.39 -11.64
C GLY A 477 -10.02 -11.98 -11.74
N TRP A 478 -9.57 -12.75 -10.75
CA TRP A 478 -8.27 -13.41 -10.67
C TRP A 478 -8.39 -14.94 -10.48
N LYS A 479 -9.59 -15.48 -10.26
CA LYS A 479 -9.80 -16.93 -10.09
C LYS A 479 -9.29 -17.70 -11.30
N GLY A 480 -8.56 -18.80 -11.04
CA GLY A 480 -7.91 -19.65 -12.04
C GLY A 480 -6.67 -19.03 -12.71
N ASN A 481 -6.25 -17.83 -12.31
CA ASN A 481 -5.17 -17.07 -12.96
C ASN A 481 -4.02 -16.71 -12.02
N VAL A 482 -4.11 -16.99 -10.72
CA VAL A 482 -3.06 -16.58 -9.76
C VAL A 482 -2.70 -17.67 -8.75
N GLU A 483 -3.55 -18.66 -8.56
CA GLU A 483 -3.38 -19.74 -7.60
C GLU A 483 -2.14 -20.59 -7.95
N LEU A 484 -1.57 -21.21 -6.90
CA LEU A 484 -0.41 -22.12 -6.98
C LEU A 484 -0.70 -23.40 -7.76
#